data_AF-A0A850F3Y5-F1
#
_entry.id   AF-A0A850F3Y5-F1
#
_cell.length_a   1.000
_cell.length_b   1.000
_cell.length_c   1.000
_cell.angle_alpha   90.00
_cell.angle_beta   90.00
_cell.angle_gamma   90.00
#
_symmetry.space_group_name_H-M   'P 1'
#
loop_
_entity.id
_entity.type
_entity.pdbx_description
1 polymer ?
#
loop_
_entity_poly.entity_id
_entity_poly.type
_entity_poly.pdbx_seq_one_letter_code
_entity_poly.pdbx_strand_id
1 'polypeptide(L)'
;MKRLGLLLLLPGVVATSVATTINWPDALKGVAAGEQIWLNQISDLAAAADVNQAVKLEDALSLALAANPPGALDALSVIDAHKWPYMIGTDIVCGVPVEKPSAIVEDFYQRTRLALLSTDKGASCLWFLEATYEEWKADKAHQVK
;
A
#
# COMPACT_ATOMS: atom_id res chain seq x y z
N MET A 1 9.71 63.92 19.08
CA MET A 1 10.68 62.87 19.46
C MET A 1 10.55 61.70 18.50
N LYS A 2 11.67 61.01 18.24
CA LYS A 2 12.01 60.16 17.10
C LYS A 2 11.03 59.03 16.73
N ARG A 3 10.86 58.85 15.42
CA ARG A 3 10.46 57.61 14.73
C ARG A 3 11.47 56.50 15.05
N LEU A 4 11.03 55.25 15.21
CA LEU A 4 11.72 54.07 14.67
C LEU A 4 10.78 52.86 14.76
N GLY A 5 10.09 52.54 13.66
CA GLY A 5 9.47 51.24 13.46
C GLY A 5 10.56 50.29 12.96
N LEU A 6 10.82 49.22 13.71
CA LEU A 6 11.76 48.18 13.32
C LEU A 6 10.94 46.98 12.80
N LEU A 7 10.70 46.93 11.48
CA LEU A 7 10.30 45.70 10.81
C LEU A 7 11.51 44.75 10.84
N LEU A 8 11.46 43.73 11.68
CA LEU A 8 12.37 42.60 11.61
C LEU A 8 11.95 41.72 10.44
N LEU A 9 12.69 41.85 9.34
CA LEU A 9 12.68 40.94 8.20
C LEU A 9 13.15 39.56 8.69
N LEU A 10 12.22 38.61 8.87
CA LEU A 10 12.59 37.20 8.99
C LEU A 10 13.18 36.75 7.64
N PRO A 11 14.42 36.25 7.60
CA PRO A 11 14.89 35.53 6.42
C PRO A 11 14.06 34.24 6.31
N GLY A 12 13.18 34.20 5.33
CA GLY A 12 12.48 32.98 4.94
C GLY A 12 13.54 31.97 4.52
N VAL A 13 13.77 30.96 5.36
CA VAL A 13 14.48 29.75 4.96
C VAL A 13 13.55 29.08 3.96
N VAL A 14 13.80 29.34 2.67
CA VAL A 14 13.17 28.57 1.60
C VAL A 14 13.82 27.19 1.69
N ALA A 15 13.19 26.27 2.41
CA ALA A 15 13.54 24.86 2.36
C ALA A 15 13.34 24.44 0.90
N THR A 16 14.43 24.34 0.15
CA THR A 16 14.41 23.67 -1.15
C THR A 16 14.01 22.24 -0.85
N SER A 17 12.74 21.89 -1.08
CA SER A 17 12.32 20.50 -1.12
C SER A 17 13.08 19.87 -2.28
N VAL A 18 14.21 19.25 -1.97
CA VAL A 18 14.85 18.32 -2.89
C VAL A 18 13.84 17.19 -3.00
N ALA A 19 12.98 17.27 -4.03
CA ALA A 19 12.19 16.14 -4.44
C ALA A 19 13.20 15.06 -4.86
N THR A 20 13.59 14.21 -3.91
CA THR A 20 14.34 13.00 -4.22
C THR A 20 13.50 12.24 -5.22
N THR A 21 14.00 12.11 -6.44
CA THR A 21 13.33 11.33 -7.47
C THR A 21 13.21 9.89 -6.97
N ILE A 22 12.00 9.46 -6.64
CA ILE A 22 11.72 8.11 -6.16
C ILE A 22 12.10 7.13 -7.26
N ASN A 23 13.00 6.20 -6.96
CA ASN A 23 13.28 5.07 -7.83
C ASN A 23 12.18 4.03 -7.66
N TRP A 24 11.11 4.19 -8.44
CA TRP A 24 9.91 3.36 -8.35
C TRP A 24 10.17 1.86 -8.47
N PRO A 25 10.97 1.36 -9.44
CA PRO A 25 11.29 -0.07 -9.50
C PRO A 25 11.84 -0.65 -8.20
N ASP A 26 12.79 0.03 -7.56
CA ASP A 26 13.41 -0.45 -6.32
C ASP A 26 12.45 -0.31 -5.13
N ALA A 27 11.71 0.80 -5.06
CA ALA A 27 10.71 1.01 -4.01
C ALA A 27 9.62 -0.06 -4.05
N LEU A 28 9.04 -0.32 -5.22
CA LEU A 28 8.01 -1.34 -5.40
C LEU A 28 8.51 -2.74 -5.09
N LYS A 29 9.75 -3.06 -5.49
CA LYS A 29 10.38 -4.34 -5.16
C LYS A 29 10.56 -4.51 -3.66
N GLY A 30 11.03 -3.47 -2.98
CA GLY A 30 11.22 -3.48 -1.53
C GLY A 30 9.91 -3.60 -0.75
N VAL A 31 8.87 -2.86 -1.17
CA VAL A 31 7.51 -3.01 -0.62
C VAL A 31 7.00 -4.43 -0.81
N ALA A 32 7.07 -4.98 -2.03
CA ALA A 32 6.61 -6.34 -2.33
C ALA A 32 7.36 -7.42 -1.53
N ALA A 33 8.65 -7.20 -1.25
CA ALA A 33 9.45 -8.08 -0.41
C ALA A 33 9.15 -7.94 1.10
N GLY A 34 8.28 -7.00 1.50
CA GLY A 34 7.93 -6.73 2.89
C GLY A 34 9.05 -6.04 3.67
N GLU A 35 9.97 -5.36 2.99
CA GLU A 35 11.10 -4.68 3.65
C GLU A 35 10.59 -3.50 4.48
N GLN A 36 10.81 -3.56 5.80
CA GLN A 36 10.25 -2.58 6.74
C GLN A 36 10.67 -1.13 6.43
N ILE A 37 11.88 -0.92 5.88
CA ILE A 37 12.36 0.41 5.52
C ILE A 37 11.48 1.07 4.45
N TRP A 38 10.99 0.27 3.48
CA TRP A 38 10.11 0.72 2.42
C TRP A 38 8.67 0.85 2.90
N LEU A 39 8.19 -0.09 3.73
CA LEU A 39 6.86 -0.01 4.34
C LEU A 39 6.71 1.24 5.24
N ASN A 40 7.78 1.65 5.94
CA ASN A 40 7.79 2.88 6.72
C ASN A 40 7.70 4.16 5.88
N GLN A 41 8.01 4.08 4.57
CA GLN A 41 7.96 5.20 3.63
C GLN A 41 6.65 5.24 2.83
N ILE A 42 5.66 4.41 3.18
CA ILE A 42 4.47 4.23 2.34
C ILE A 42 3.67 5.52 2.12
N SER A 43 3.65 6.42 3.10
CA SER A 43 2.98 7.74 2.96
C SER A 43 3.67 8.61 1.91
N ASP A 44 5.00 8.60 1.88
CA ASP A 44 5.78 9.41 0.93
C ASP A 44 5.64 8.85 -0.49
N LEU A 45 5.64 7.51 -0.61
CA LEU A 45 5.36 6.82 -1.87
C LEU A 45 3.94 7.14 -2.36
N ALA A 46 2.93 6.98 -1.51
CA ALA A 46 1.54 7.25 -1.87
C ALA A 46 1.27 8.72 -2.22
N ALA A 47 1.95 9.66 -1.55
CA ALA A 47 1.84 11.09 -1.86
C ALA A 47 2.40 11.45 -3.24
N ALA A 48 3.44 10.75 -3.68
CA ALA A 48 4.14 11.02 -4.92
C ALA A 48 3.65 10.18 -6.11
N ALA A 49 2.88 9.11 -5.84
CA ALA A 49 2.38 8.21 -6.85
C ALA A 49 1.49 8.92 -7.87
N ASP A 50 1.70 8.67 -9.16
CA ASP A 50 0.67 8.80 -10.17
C ASP A 50 -0.28 7.59 -10.16
N VAL A 51 -1.29 7.59 -11.03
CA VAL A 51 -2.28 6.51 -11.14
C VAL A 51 -1.64 5.14 -11.38
N ASN A 52 -0.61 5.06 -12.23
CA ASN A 52 0.05 3.79 -12.55
C ASN A 52 0.92 3.31 -11.39
N GLN A 53 1.62 4.23 -10.74
CA GLN A 53 2.45 3.96 -9.57
C GLN A 53 1.60 3.54 -8.38
N ALA A 54 0.42 4.14 -8.17
CA ALA A 54 -0.50 3.77 -7.10
C ALA A 54 -0.99 2.32 -7.25
N VAL A 55 -1.46 1.94 -8.44
CA VAL A 55 -1.88 0.55 -8.72
C VAL A 55 -0.74 -0.44 -8.45
N LYS A 56 0.48 -0.12 -8.91
CA LYS A 56 1.64 -0.99 -8.64
C LYS A 56 2.02 -1.03 -7.17
N LEU A 57 1.81 0.06 -6.44
CA LEU A 57 2.07 0.13 -5.02
C LEU A 57 1.06 -0.71 -4.24
N GLU A 58 -0.20 -0.72 -4.65
CA GLU A 58 -1.23 -1.63 -4.12
C GLU A 58 -0.87 -3.08 -4.40
N ASP A 59 -0.51 -3.43 -5.64
CA ASP A 59 -0.02 -4.78 -5.98
C ASP A 59 1.18 -5.21 -5.10
N ALA A 60 2.13 -4.29 -4.88
CA ALA A 60 3.29 -4.53 -4.05
C ALA A 60 2.89 -4.73 -2.57
N LEU A 61 1.98 -3.92 -2.04
CA LEU A 61 1.45 -4.09 -0.69
C LEU A 61 0.70 -5.41 -0.53
N SER A 62 -0.03 -5.87 -1.55
CA SER A 62 -0.71 -7.18 -1.53
C SER A 62 0.28 -8.32 -1.36
N LEU A 63 1.43 -8.25 -2.04
CA LEU A 63 2.50 -9.23 -1.87
C LEU A 63 3.16 -9.14 -0.48
N ALA A 64 3.29 -7.92 0.05
CA ALA A 64 3.83 -7.68 1.37
C ALA A 64 3.01 -8.33 2.49
N LEU A 65 1.69 -8.51 2.30
CA LEU A 65 0.82 -9.20 3.27
C LEU A 65 1.29 -10.64 3.56
N ALA A 66 1.84 -11.34 2.58
CA ALA A 66 2.39 -12.68 2.78
C ALA A 66 3.83 -12.65 3.33
N ALA A 67 4.63 -11.64 2.95
CA ALA A 67 6.05 -11.55 3.29
C ALA A 67 6.30 -10.96 4.70
N ASN A 68 5.55 -9.93 5.07
CA ASN A 68 5.62 -9.23 6.36
C ASN A 68 4.23 -8.70 6.75
N PRO A 69 3.32 -9.57 7.26
CA PRO A 69 1.95 -9.18 7.56
C PRO A 69 1.84 -8.00 8.53
N PRO A 70 2.56 -7.98 9.68
CA PRO A 70 2.46 -6.85 10.61
C PRO A 70 2.87 -5.52 9.96
N GLY A 71 3.99 -5.49 9.23
CA GLY A 71 4.46 -4.28 8.58
C GLY A 71 3.54 -3.80 7.46
N ALA A 72 3.00 -4.73 6.66
CA ALA A 72 2.07 -4.40 5.59
C ALA A 72 0.73 -3.87 6.12
N LEU A 73 0.19 -4.49 7.18
CA LEU A 73 -1.04 -4.03 7.84
C LEU A 73 -0.86 -2.66 8.51
N ASP A 74 0.30 -2.41 9.11
CA ASP A 74 0.61 -1.09 9.67
C ASP A 74 0.74 -0.02 8.56
N ALA A 75 1.37 -0.36 7.42
CA ALA A 75 1.42 0.51 6.25
C ALA A 75 0.01 0.82 5.70
N LEU A 76 -0.86 -0.19 5.59
CA LEU A 76 -2.25 -0.02 5.18
C LEU A 76 -3.03 0.91 6.11
N SER A 77 -2.84 0.80 7.43
CA SER A 77 -3.49 1.69 8.39
C SER A 77 -3.14 3.17 8.16
N VAL A 78 -1.92 3.46 7.69
CA VAL A 78 -1.49 4.82 7.32
C VAL A 78 -2.15 5.27 6.02
N ILE A 79 -2.26 4.36 5.05
CA ILE A 79 -2.91 4.60 3.76
C ILE A 79 -4.38 4.95 3.96
N ASP A 80 -5.12 4.13 4.72
CA ASP A 80 -6.55 4.31 4.92
C ASP A 80 -6.90 5.56 5.76
N ALA A 81 -5.98 5.98 6.65
CA ALA A 81 -6.18 7.15 7.51
C ALA A 81 -6.01 8.50 6.77
N HIS A 82 -5.35 8.50 5.61
CA HIS A 82 -5.05 9.71 4.85
C HIS A 82 -5.77 9.70 3.51
N LYS A 83 -5.92 10.88 2.91
CA LYS A 83 -6.50 11.03 1.58
C LYS A 83 -5.38 11.06 0.54
N TRP A 84 -5.02 9.88 0.03
CA TRP A 84 -4.13 9.76 -1.11
C TRP A 84 -4.97 9.75 -2.39
N PRO A 85 -4.67 10.59 -3.39
CA PRO A 85 -5.59 10.84 -4.51
C PRO A 85 -5.84 9.63 -5.41
N TYR A 86 -4.94 8.64 -5.41
CA TYR A 86 -5.00 7.49 -6.32
C TYR A 86 -4.94 6.13 -5.62
N MET A 87 -4.81 6.09 -4.29
CA MET A 87 -4.82 4.83 -3.53
C MET A 87 -6.23 4.57 -3.01
N ILE A 88 -6.69 3.33 -3.18
CA ILE A 88 -7.95 2.82 -2.62
C ILE A 88 -7.68 2.17 -1.26
N GLY A 89 -6.49 1.58 -1.06
CA GLY A 89 -6.05 1.06 0.24
C GLY A 89 -6.53 -0.36 0.51
N THR A 90 -6.94 -0.64 1.76
CA THR A 90 -7.22 -2.00 2.26
C THR A 90 -8.19 -2.79 1.37
N ASP A 91 -9.23 -2.17 0.81
CA ASP A 91 -10.26 -2.84 0.02
C ASP A 91 -9.69 -3.54 -1.24
N ILE A 92 -8.66 -2.96 -1.87
CA ILE A 92 -7.99 -3.55 -3.03
C ILE A 92 -6.84 -4.46 -2.59
N VAL A 93 -6.02 -3.98 -1.66
CA VAL A 93 -4.78 -4.67 -1.26
C VAL A 93 -5.06 -6.03 -0.63
N CYS A 94 -6.15 -6.16 0.12
CA CYS A 94 -6.51 -7.38 0.83
C CYS A 94 -7.28 -8.41 -0.03
N GLY A 95 -7.63 -8.08 -1.27
CA GLY A 95 -8.32 -8.99 -2.19
C GLY A 95 -7.40 -10.00 -2.88
N VAL A 96 -7.97 -11.05 -3.44
CA VAL A 96 -7.22 -11.92 -4.37
C VAL A 96 -7.02 -11.24 -5.74
N PRO A 97 -5.88 -11.47 -6.42
CA PRO A 97 -5.58 -10.83 -7.70
C PRO A 97 -6.29 -11.54 -8.86
N VAL A 98 -7.61 -11.34 -8.99
CA VAL A 98 -8.53 -12.07 -9.88
C VAL A 98 -8.13 -12.04 -11.37
N GLU A 99 -7.36 -11.04 -11.78
CA GLU A 99 -6.85 -10.88 -13.15
C GLU A 99 -5.66 -11.80 -13.47
N LYS A 100 -5.09 -12.47 -12.47
CA LYS A 100 -3.98 -13.41 -12.62
C LYS A 100 -4.46 -14.84 -12.97
N PRO A 101 -3.59 -15.70 -13.52
CA PRO A 101 -3.92 -17.10 -13.76
C PRO A 101 -4.33 -17.83 -12.47
N SER A 102 -5.23 -18.82 -12.58
CA SER A 102 -5.76 -19.55 -11.42
C SER A 102 -4.71 -20.09 -10.45
N ALA A 103 -3.62 -20.65 -10.97
CA ALA A 103 -2.53 -21.16 -10.13
C ALA A 103 -1.88 -20.06 -9.27
N ILE A 104 -1.78 -18.84 -9.80
CA ILE A 104 -1.23 -17.68 -9.07
C ILE A 104 -2.22 -17.17 -8.02
N VAL A 105 -3.52 -17.14 -8.36
CA VAL A 105 -4.58 -16.74 -7.43
C VAL A 105 -4.64 -17.69 -6.23
N GLU A 106 -4.62 -19.01 -6.48
CA GLU A 106 -4.65 -20.02 -5.43
C GLU A 106 -3.41 -19.96 -4.52
N ASP A 107 -2.23 -19.87 -5.12
CA ASP A 107 -0.95 -19.77 -4.40
C ASP A 107 -0.87 -18.48 -3.56
N PHE A 108 -1.32 -17.34 -4.10
CA PHE A 108 -1.46 -16.09 -3.36
C PHE A 108 -2.41 -16.26 -2.17
N TYR A 109 -3.63 -16.76 -2.41
CA TYR A 109 -4.63 -16.94 -1.36
C TYR A 109 -4.09 -17.79 -0.20
N GLN A 110 -3.49 -18.96 -0.49
CA GLN A 110 -3.02 -19.86 0.56
C GLN A 110 -1.92 -19.22 1.41
N ARG A 111 -0.91 -18.59 0.78
CA ARG A 111 0.19 -17.95 1.51
C ARG A 111 -0.29 -16.75 2.32
N THR A 112 -1.04 -15.85 1.70
CA THR A 112 -1.52 -14.62 2.34
C THR A 112 -2.46 -14.95 3.49
N ARG A 113 -3.35 -15.94 3.32
CA ARG A 113 -4.26 -16.39 4.39
C ARG A 113 -3.50 -16.91 5.61
N LEU A 114 -2.53 -17.80 5.42
CA LEU A 114 -1.72 -18.33 6.53
C LEU A 114 -0.95 -17.21 7.25
N ALA A 115 -0.41 -16.26 6.49
CA ALA A 115 0.34 -15.15 7.03
C ALA A 115 -0.56 -14.18 7.83
N LEU A 116 -1.75 -13.86 7.34
CA LEU A 116 -2.73 -13.02 8.04
C LEU A 116 -3.27 -13.68 9.31
N LEU A 117 -3.45 -15.01 9.32
CA LEU A 117 -3.85 -15.76 10.50
C LEU A 117 -2.79 -15.78 11.62
N SER A 118 -1.54 -15.40 11.32
CA SER A 118 -0.45 -15.35 12.31
C SER A 118 -0.46 -14.09 13.19
N THR A 119 -1.38 -13.15 12.95
CA THR A 119 -1.46 -11.86 13.65
C THR A 119 -2.90 -11.46 13.92
N ASP A 120 -3.16 -10.92 15.12
CA ASP A 120 -4.50 -10.43 15.51
C ASP A 120 -4.96 -9.24 14.65
N LYS A 121 -4.03 -8.51 14.04
CA LYS A 121 -4.33 -7.39 13.13
C LYS A 121 -4.85 -7.86 11.76
N GLY A 122 -4.69 -9.14 11.43
CA GLY A 122 -5.01 -9.68 10.11
C GLY A 122 -6.50 -9.85 9.83
N ALA A 123 -7.36 -9.78 10.84
CA ALA A 123 -8.78 -10.14 10.74
C ALA A 123 -9.54 -9.39 9.63
N SER A 124 -9.38 -8.07 9.53
CA SER A 124 -10.06 -7.28 8.50
C SER A 124 -9.60 -7.66 7.09
N CYS A 125 -8.29 -7.80 6.91
CA CYS A 125 -7.71 -8.16 5.61
C CYS A 125 -8.05 -9.60 5.22
N LEU A 126 -8.12 -10.51 6.21
CA LEU A 126 -8.56 -11.89 6.03
C LEU A 126 -10.01 -11.98 5.57
N TRP A 127 -10.90 -11.13 6.10
CA TRP A 127 -12.29 -11.06 5.66
C TRP A 127 -12.41 -10.73 4.16
N PHE A 128 -11.68 -9.72 3.69
CA PHE A 128 -11.65 -9.37 2.25
C PHE A 128 -11.04 -10.49 1.40
N LEU A 129 -9.94 -11.08 1.87
CA LEU A 129 -9.27 -12.16 1.15
C LEU A 129 -10.17 -13.38 0.99
N GLU A 130 -10.87 -13.79 2.04
CA GLU A 130 -11.78 -14.93 2.01
C GLU A 130 -13.02 -14.64 1.16
N ALA A 131 -13.63 -13.46 1.28
CA ALA A 131 -14.78 -13.08 0.48
C ALA A 131 -14.46 -13.06 -1.03
N THR A 132 -13.40 -12.35 -1.42
CA THR A 132 -13.01 -12.24 -2.84
C THR A 132 -12.55 -13.57 -3.43
N TYR A 133 -11.95 -14.45 -2.63
CA TYR A 133 -11.61 -15.81 -3.09
C TYR A 133 -12.83 -16.68 -3.34
N GLU A 134 -13.85 -16.63 -2.48
CA GLU A 134 -15.10 -17.37 -2.69
C GLU A 134 -15.87 -16.86 -3.91
N GLU A 135 -15.94 -15.54 -4.10
CA GLU A 135 -16.52 -14.92 -5.30
C GLU A 135 -15.80 -15.38 -6.57
N TRP A 136 -14.47 -15.31 -6.56
CA TRP A 136 -13.65 -15.77 -7.69
C TRP A 136 -13.89 -17.25 -8.01
N LYS A 137 -13.94 -18.14 -7.00
CA LYS A 137 -14.24 -19.57 -7.22
C LYS A 137 -15.63 -19.77 -7.83
N ALA A 138 -16.64 -19.05 -7.35
CA ALA A 138 -17.99 -19.13 -7.88
C ALA A 138 -18.01 -18.75 -9.36
N ASP A 139 -17.38 -17.64 -9.74
CA ASP A 139 -17.27 -17.19 -11.12
C ASP A 139 -16.57 -18.22 -12.02
N LYS A 140 -15.47 -18.82 -11.55
CA LYS A 140 -14.78 -19.88 -12.30
C LYS A 140 -15.66 -21.11 -12.49
N ALA A 141 -16.44 -21.51 -11.49
CA ALA A 141 -17.38 -22.64 -11.59
C ALA A 141 -18.51 -22.37 -12.59
N HIS A 142 -18.91 -21.11 -12.77
CA HIS A 142 -19.90 -20.71 -13.79
C HIS A 142 -19.33 -20.70 -15.21
N GLN A 143 -18.03 -20.41 -15.40
CA GLN A 143 -17.37 -20.41 -16.72
C GLN A 143 -17.13 -21.80 -17.31
N VAL A 144 -17.17 -22.85 -16.48
CA VAL A 144 -16.92 -24.24 -16.91
C VAL A 144 -18.22 -24.94 -17.37
N LYS A 145 -19.38 -24.31 -17.15
CA LYS A 145 -20.69 -24.80 -17.62
C LYS A 145 -21.03 -24.27 -19.00
#